data_AF-Q5C3W6-F1
#
_entry.id   AF-Q5C3W6-F1
#
_cell.length_a   1.000
_cell.length_b   1.000
_cell.length_c   1.000
_cell.angle_alpha   90.00
_cell.angle_beta   90.00
_cell.angle_gamma   90.00
#
_symmetry.space_group_name_H-M   'P 1'
#
loop_
_entity.id
_entity.type
_entity.pdbx_description
1 polymer ?
#
loop_
_entity_poly.entity_id
_entity_poly.type
_entity_poly.pdbx_seq_one_letter_code
_entity_poly.pdbx_strand_id
1 'polypeptide(L)'
;EDCTNMLGSRREKFASIYMRVKGMINKGALAYEHRPLWYDVYEAFPPRVDPAYHRPCPTNTVRNILYPEDCERAAFYGGQYKSETLNMFKLMDNRSSLSKLLQKCDQLRKLNPDMSSEELVSLAKEELIHSGLTTRHKFESDAKS
;
A
#
# COMPACT_ATOMS: atom_id res chain seq x y z
N GLU A 1 -55.30 -12.89 -0.76
CA GLU A 1 -54.48 -12.53 0.40
C GLU A 1 -53.17 -13.30 0.31
N ASP A 2 -52.17 -12.79 -0.41
CA ASP A 2 -50.87 -13.47 -0.54
C ASP A 2 -49.87 -12.85 0.43
N CYS A 3 -49.94 -13.33 1.68
CA CYS A 3 -48.92 -13.05 2.68
C CYS A 3 -47.61 -13.74 2.29
N THR A 4 -46.70 -12.95 1.69
CA THR A 4 -45.31 -12.81 2.17
C THR A 4 -44.62 -14.04 2.76
N ASN A 5 -44.65 -15.18 2.07
CA ASN A 5 -43.69 -16.25 2.33
C ASN A 5 -42.35 -15.80 1.75
N MET A 6 -41.45 -15.31 2.61
CA MET A 6 -40.09 -14.99 2.21
C MET A 6 -39.38 -16.30 1.81
N LEU A 7 -39.39 -16.63 0.52
CA LEU A 7 -38.64 -17.74 -0.07
C LEU A 7 -37.15 -17.39 -0.03
N GLY A 8 -36.46 -17.82 1.02
CA GLY A 8 -35.02 -17.60 1.14
C GLY A 8 -34.42 -18.12 2.44
N SER A 9 -33.18 -18.62 2.36
CA SER A 9 -32.44 -19.06 3.54
C SER A 9 -31.78 -17.88 4.26
N ARG A 10 -32.17 -17.66 5.53
CA ARG A 10 -31.58 -16.65 6.43
C ARG A 10 -30.51 -17.22 7.38
N ARG A 11 -29.89 -18.36 7.05
CA ARG A 11 -28.89 -19.02 7.91
C ARG A 11 -27.45 -18.65 7.54
N GLU A 12 -27.01 -17.44 7.88
CA GLU A 12 -25.72 -16.87 7.44
C GLU A 12 -24.50 -17.65 7.94
N LYS A 13 -24.60 -18.28 9.11
CA LYS A 13 -23.48 -19.05 9.71
C LYS A 13 -23.21 -20.39 9.02
N PHE A 14 -24.21 -20.93 8.32
CA PHE A 14 -24.15 -22.30 7.80
C PHE A 14 -23.33 -22.42 6.52
N ALA A 15 -23.47 -21.47 5.61
CA ALA A 15 -22.81 -21.48 4.30
C ALA A 15 -22.89 -20.10 3.65
N SER A 16 -22.06 -19.85 2.64
CA SER A 16 -22.16 -18.65 1.81
C SER A 16 -23.50 -18.54 1.10
N ILE A 17 -23.85 -17.33 0.68
CA ILE A 17 -25.11 -17.08 -0.03
C ILE A 17 -25.26 -17.92 -1.30
N TYR A 18 -24.15 -18.13 -2.02
CA TYR A 18 -24.11 -18.94 -3.24
C TYR A 18 -24.44 -20.40 -2.94
N MET A 19 -23.79 -21.00 -1.94
CA MET A 19 -24.02 -22.40 -1.58
C MET A 19 -25.46 -22.65 -1.11
N ARG A 20 -26.07 -21.68 -0.42
CA ARG A 20 -27.48 -21.78 0.00
C ARG A 20 -28.43 -21.74 -1.18
N VAL A 21 -28.24 -20.81 -2.13
CA VAL A 21 -29.08 -20.71 -3.34
C VAL A 21 -28.89 -21.94 -4.23
N LYS A 22 -27.65 -22.36 -4.48
CA LYS A 22 -27.34 -23.57 -5.25
C LYS A 22 -27.98 -24.82 -4.63
N GLY A 23 -27.89 -24.97 -3.31
CA GLY A 23 -28.54 -26.06 -2.60
C GLY A 23 -30.07 -26.03 -2.67
N MET A 24 -30.69 -24.84 -2.65
CA MET A 24 -32.13 -24.68 -2.84
C MET A 24 -32.56 -25.08 -4.25
N ILE A 25 -31.79 -24.67 -5.27
CA ILE A 25 -32.04 -25.04 -6.67
C ILE A 25 -31.93 -26.56 -6.83
N ASN A 26 -30.85 -27.16 -6.35
CA ASN A 26 -30.60 -28.61 -6.48
C ASN A 26 -31.66 -29.46 -5.77
N LYS A 27 -32.27 -28.96 -4.69
CA LYS A 27 -33.33 -29.65 -3.95
C LYS A 27 -34.74 -29.33 -4.45
N GLY A 28 -34.87 -28.52 -5.50
CA GLY A 28 -36.17 -28.10 -6.05
C GLY A 28 -36.94 -27.10 -5.19
N ALA A 29 -36.32 -26.52 -4.15
CA ALA A 29 -36.93 -25.49 -3.31
C ALA A 29 -36.94 -24.10 -3.97
N LEU A 30 -36.09 -23.91 -4.99
CA LEU A 30 -36.06 -22.73 -5.85
C LEU A 30 -35.96 -23.20 -7.31
N ALA A 31 -36.88 -22.79 -8.18
CA ALA A 31 -36.74 -23.11 -9.61
C ALA A 31 -35.51 -22.39 -10.19
N TYR A 32 -34.78 -23.04 -11.10
CA TYR A 32 -33.59 -22.45 -11.72
C TYR A 32 -33.90 -21.13 -12.45
N GLU A 33 -35.08 -21.02 -13.08
CA GLU A 33 -35.53 -19.78 -13.74
C GLU A 33 -35.80 -18.62 -12.77
N HIS A 34 -35.97 -18.92 -11.48
CA HIS A 34 -36.15 -17.93 -10.42
C HIS A 34 -34.86 -17.67 -9.63
N ARG A 35 -33.71 -18.12 -10.12
CA ARG A 35 -32.42 -17.81 -9.50
C ARG A 35 -32.19 -16.29 -9.49
N PRO A 36 -31.49 -15.76 -8.46
CA PRO A 36 -31.16 -14.34 -8.41
C PRO A 36 -30.26 -13.93 -9.58
N LEU A 37 -30.38 -12.68 -10.04
CA LEU A 37 -29.58 -12.13 -11.14
C LEU A 37 -28.06 -12.31 -10.93
N TRP A 38 -27.59 -12.17 -9.69
CA TRP A 38 -26.16 -12.31 -9.36
C TRP A 38 -25.64 -13.75 -9.46
N TYR A 39 -26.51 -14.76 -9.48
CA TYR A 39 -26.13 -16.17 -9.41
C TYR A 39 -25.25 -16.56 -10.60
N ASP A 40 -25.63 -16.17 -11.81
CA ASP A 40 -24.88 -16.48 -13.04
C ASP A 40 -23.52 -15.79 -13.06
N VAL A 41 -23.45 -14.56 -12.53
CA VAL A 41 -22.18 -13.82 -12.38
C VAL A 41 -21.25 -14.53 -11.40
N TYR A 42 -21.78 -15.01 -10.27
CA TYR A 42 -21.01 -15.76 -9.29
C TYR A 42 -20.55 -17.12 -9.83
N GLU A 43 -21.42 -17.82 -10.58
CA GLU A 43 -21.09 -19.12 -11.17
C GLU A 43 -20.02 -19.01 -12.28
N ALA A 44 -20.07 -17.95 -13.09
CA ALA A 44 -19.06 -17.68 -14.11
C ALA A 44 -17.74 -17.16 -13.52
N PHE A 45 -17.81 -16.30 -12.50
CA PHE A 45 -16.66 -15.61 -11.90
C PHE A 45 -16.65 -15.76 -10.37
N PRO A 46 -16.43 -16.97 -9.84
CA PRO A 46 -16.45 -17.20 -8.41
C PRO A 46 -15.29 -16.45 -7.72
N PRO A 47 -15.50 -15.94 -6.49
CA PRO A 47 -14.42 -15.33 -5.72
C PRO A 47 -13.34 -16.37 -5.42
N ARG A 48 -12.08 -15.91 -5.32
CA ARG A 48 -10.94 -16.78 -4.98
C ARG A 48 -11.12 -17.54 -3.65
N VAL A 49 -11.83 -16.93 -2.71
CA VAL A 49 -12.15 -17.52 -1.40
C VAL A 49 -13.64 -17.30 -1.14
N ASP A 50 -14.36 -18.38 -0.86
CA ASP A 50 -15.79 -18.32 -0.54
C ASP A 50 -16.02 -17.48 0.74
N PRO A 51 -17.02 -16.57 0.76
CA PRO A 51 -17.32 -15.74 1.92
C PRO A 51 -18.07 -16.55 2.99
N ALA A 52 -17.41 -17.57 3.54
CA ALA A 52 -17.92 -18.35 4.64
C ALA A 52 -17.89 -17.54 5.95
N TYR A 53 -18.90 -17.73 6.79
CA TYR A 53 -19.00 -17.05 8.09
C TYR A 53 -17.80 -17.34 9.01
N HIS A 54 -17.32 -18.58 9.01
CA HIS A 54 -16.19 -19.02 9.84
C HIS A 54 -14.83 -18.82 9.16
N ARG A 55 -14.70 -17.88 8.21
CA ARG A 55 -13.42 -17.61 7.55
C ARG A 55 -12.36 -17.24 8.60
N PRO A 56 -11.26 -17.99 8.71
CA PRO A 56 -10.22 -17.69 9.70
C PRO A 56 -9.56 -16.35 9.36
N CYS A 57 -9.25 -15.57 10.39
CA CYS A 57 -8.43 -14.37 10.23
C CYS A 57 -7.03 -14.80 9.77
N PRO A 58 -6.48 -14.21 8.70
CA PRO A 58 -5.12 -14.55 8.27
C PRO A 58 -4.13 -14.24 9.40
N THR A 59 -3.43 -15.25 9.90
CA THR A 59 -2.39 -15.13 10.95
C THR A 59 -1.04 -14.67 10.40
N ASN A 60 -1.00 -14.20 9.16
CA ASN A 60 0.25 -13.86 8.49
C ASN A 60 0.90 -12.67 9.19
N THR A 61 2.17 -12.81 9.56
CA THR A 61 2.98 -11.71 10.05
C THR A 61 3.26 -10.74 8.90
N VAL A 62 2.80 -9.50 9.03
CA VAL A 62 3.08 -8.46 8.04
C VAL A 62 4.53 -8.03 8.22
N ARG A 63 5.32 -8.10 7.15
CA ARG A 63 6.72 -7.66 7.16
C ARG A 63 6.80 -6.15 6.98
N ASN A 64 7.78 -5.53 7.64
CA ASN A 64 8.11 -4.13 7.39
C ASN A 64 8.64 -3.97 5.95
N ILE A 65 8.17 -2.94 5.25
CA ILE A 65 8.63 -2.58 3.91
C ILE A 65 9.73 -1.54 4.09
N LEU A 66 10.98 -1.97 3.97
CA LEU A 66 12.17 -1.13 4.04
C LEU A 66 12.90 -1.19 2.71
N TYR A 67 13.40 -0.05 2.25
CA TYR A 67 14.16 0.09 1.03
C TYR A 67 15.63 0.40 1.33
N PRO A 68 16.58 0.09 0.44
CA PRO A 68 17.99 0.37 0.64
C PRO A 68 18.29 1.84 0.95
N GLU A 69 17.55 2.76 0.32
CA GLU A 69 17.71 4.19 0.52
C GLU A 69 17.11 4.71 1.84
N ASP A 70 16.38 3.87 2.60
CA ASP A 70 15.85 4.28 3.91
C ASP A 70 16.95 4.58 4.91
N CYS A 71 18.14 3.96 4.77
CA CYS A 71 19.31 4.31 5.56
C CYS A 71 19.74 5.77 5.32
N GLU A 72 19.72 6.20 4.04
CA GLU A 72 20.06 7.57 3.64
C GLU A 72 18.97 8.54 4.06
N ARG A 73 17.69 8.15 3.97
CA ARG A 73 16.54 8.94 4.48
C ARG A 73 16.64 9.13 6.00
N ALA A 74 17.02 8.10 6.74
CA ALA A 74 17.20 8.18 8.19
C ALA A 74 18.37 9.09 8.57
N ALA A 75 19.51 8.95 7.89
CA ALA A 75 20.66 9.84 8.07
C ALA A 75 20.34 11.29 7.67
N PHE A 76 19.49 11.48 6.66
CA PHE A 76 18.92 12.77 6.32
C PHE A 76 18.06 13.26 7.48
N TYR A 77 16.92 12.67 7.81
CA TYR A 77 16.07 13.27 8.85
C TYR A 77 16.67 13.32 10.27
N GLY A 78 17.67 12.48 10.58
CA GLY A 78 18.41 12.55 11.84
C GLY A 78 19.22 13.84 12.03
N GLY A 79 19.68 14.48 10.95
CA GLY A 79 20.53 15.67 11.02
C GLY A 79 19.78 17.00 10.98
N GLN A 80 18.76 17.21 11.81
CA GLN A 80 18.06 18.52 11.96
C GLN A 80 17.72 19.25 10.63
N TYR A 81 17.12 18.56 9.67
CA TYR A 81 16.79 19.17 8.38
C TYR A 81 15.42 19.83 8.43
N LYS A 82 15.27 20.95 7.69
CA LYS A 82 13.97 21.57 7.49
C LYS A 82 13.12 20.71 6.56
N SER A 83 11.96 20.30 7.06
CA SER A 83 10.96 19.63 6.24
C SER A 83 10.44 20.60 5.19
N GLU A 84 10.63 20.27 3.91
CA GLU A 84 10.08 21.04 2.79
C GLU A 84 8.61 20.65 2.55
N THR A 85 7.83 21.57 1.99
CA THR A 85 6.47 21.23 1.55
C THR A 85 6.52 20.34 0.32
N LEU A 86 5.95 19.14 0.44
CA LEU A 86 5.87 18.16 -0.66
C LEU A 86 4.54 18.28 -1.40
N ASN A 87 4.58 18.17 -2.72
CA ASN A 87 3.38 18.10 -3.55
C ASN A 87 2.97 16.63 -3.76
N MET A 88 2.04 16.15 -2.94
CA MET A 88 1.53 14.76 -3.00
C MET A 88 0.61 14.47 -4.21
N PHE A 89 0.22 15.48 -5.00
CA PHE A 89 -0.54 15.27 -6.24
C PHE A 89 0.35 14.85 -7.41
N LYS A 90 1.68 14.97 -7.28
CA LYS A 90 2.63 14.50 -8.28
C LYS A 90 3.06 13.08 -7.97
N LEU A 91 3.00 12.22 -8.99
CA LEU A 91 3.44 10.83 -8.88
C LEU A 91 4.94 10.70 -8.57
N MET A 92 5.75 11.58 -9.17
CA MET A 92 7.20 11.57 -9.00
C MET A 92 7.64 12.88 -8.34
N ASP A 93 8.40 12.76 -7.26
CA ASP A 93 9.11 13.88 -6.68
C ASP A 93 10.50 13.99 -7.30
N ASN A 94 10.71 15.03 -8.08
CA ASN A 94 11.99 15.36 -8.70
C ASN A 94 12.54 16.72 -8.25
N ARG A 95 11.90 17.34 -7.25
CA ARG A 95 12.25 18.71 -6.83
C ARG A 95 12.71 18.81 -5.40
N SER A 96 12.22 17.94 -4.51
CA SER A 96 12.58 18.04 -3.10
C SER A 96 14.08 17.88 -2.92
N SER A 97 14.58 18.53 -1.87
CA SER A 97 15.97 18.41 -1.47
C SER A 97 16.34 16.95 -1.15
N LEU A 98 15.40 16.18 -0.56
CA LEU A 98 15.60 14.76 -0.31
C LEU A 98 15.72 13.95 -1.62
N SER A 99 14.81 14.15 -2.59
CA SER A 99 14.83 13.43 -3.86
C SER A 99 16.13 13.66 -4.63
N LYS A 100 16.59 14.92 -4.69
CA LYS A 100 17.88 15.27 -5.31
C LYS A 100 19.06 14.64 -4.58
N LEU A 101 19.02 14.61 -3.25
CA LEU A 101 20.06 14.00 -2.43
C LEU A 101 20.12 12.48 -2.64
N LEU A 102 18.98 11.79 -2.60
CA LEU A 102 18.92 10.35 -2.87
C LEU A 102 19.40 10.02 -4.28
N GLN A 103 19.04 10.83 -5.29
CA GLN A 103 19.55 10.66 -6.65
C GLN A 103 21.08 10.80 -6.71
N LYS A 104 21.65 11.71 -5.94
CA LYS A 104 23.10 11.89 -5.84
C LYS A 104 23.78 10.77 -5.07
N CYS A 105 23.20 10.32 -3.96
CA CYS A 105 23.68 9.15 -3.23
C CYS A 105 23.72 7.90 -4.11
N ASP A 106 22.68 7.67 -4.94
CA ASP A 106 22.67 6.56 -5.90
C ASP A 106 23.78 6.69 -6.96
N GLN A 107 24.06 7.90 -7.45
CA GLN A 107 25.19 8.14 -8.36
C GLN A 107 26.54 7.87 -7.70
N LEU A 108 26.75 8.36 -6.47
CA LEU A 108 27.98 8.18 -5.71
C LEU A 108 28.20 6.73 -5.30
N ARG A 109 27.13 6.01 -4.96
CA ARG A 109 27.14 4.58 -4.62
C ARG A 109 27.57 3.72 -5.80
N LYS A 110 27.23 4.10 -7.02
CA LYS A 110 27.71 3.42 -8.24
C LYS A 110 29.20 3.62 -8.50
N LEU A 111 29.73 4.78 -8.12
CA LEU A 111 31.15 5.10 -8.26
C LEU A 111 31.98 4.49 -7.12
N ASN A 112 31.42 4.42 -5.91
CA ASN A 112 32.09 3.98 -4.69
C ASN A 112 31.20 3.00 -3.92
N PRO A 113 31.26 1.69 -4.23
CA PRO A 113 30.38 0.69 -3.61
C PRO A 113 30.62 0.47 -2.11
N ASP A 114 31.85 0.70 -1.64
CA ASP A 114 32.28 0.38 -0.26
C ASP A 114 31.99 1.49 0.75
N MET A 115 31.45 2.62 0.31
CA MET A 115 31.23 3.79 1.16
C MET A 115 29.97 3.63 2.03
N SER A 116 30.03 4.08 3.29
CA SER A 116 28.88 4.00 4.20
C SER A 116 27.77 4.98 3.79
N SER A 117 26.53 4.69 4.20
CA SER A 117 25.38 5.55 3.87
C SER A 117 25.49 6.95 4.49
N GLU A 118 26.13 7.08 5.66
CA GLU A 118 26.34 8.38 6.30
C GLU A 118 27.37 9.24 5.55
N GLU A 119 28.47 8.63 5.10
CA GLU A 119 29.49 9.29 4.28
C GLU A 119 28.96 9.66 2.88
N LEU A 120 28.14 8.80 2.28
CA LEU A 120 27.47 9.11 1.02
C LEU A 120 26.56 10.33 1.16
N VAL A 121 25.82 10.42 2.27
CA VAL A 121 24.93 11.55 2.55
C VAL A 121 25.73 12.82 2.83
N SER A 122 26.86 12.77 3.55
CA SER A 122 27.70 13.95 3.78
C SER A 122 28.32 14.47 2.47
N LEU A 123 28.91 13.58 1.66
CA LEU A 123 29.50 13.92 0.36
C LEU A 123 28.45 14.48 -0.61
N ALA A 124 27.29 13.83 -0.70
CA ALA A 124 26.20 14.29 -1.56
C ALA A 124 25.70 15.70 -1.19
N LYS A 125 25.68 16.06 0.11
CA LYS A 125 25.34 17.42 0.54
C LYS A 125 26.35 18.43 0.00
N GLU A 126 27.64 18.16 0.18
CA GLU A 126 28.70 19.06 -0.23
C GLU A 126 28.64 19.31 -1.74
N GLU A 127 28.46 18.26 -2.54
CA GLU A 127 28.27 18.39 -3.99
C GLU A 127 27.02 19.18 -4.37
N LEU A 128 25.90 18.97 -3.66
CA LEU A 128 24.65 19.71 -3.91
C LEU A 128 24.76 21.20 -3.56
N ILE A 129 25.54 21.53 -2.52
CA ILE A 129 25.85 22.91 -2.13
C ILE A 129 26.79 23.54 -3.16
N HIS A 130 27.85 22.85 -3.56
CA HIS A 130 28.84 23.34 -4.53
C HIS A 130 28.23 23.57 -5.92
N SER A 131 27.32 22.70 -6.35
CA SER A 131 26.60 22.85 -7.62
C SER A 131 25.54 23.97 -7.59
N GLY A 132 25.30 24.62 -6.45
CA GLY A 132 24.32 25.69 -6.30
C GLY A 132 22.86 25.23 -6.42
N LEU A 133 22.61 23.92 -6.45
CA LEU A 133 21.27 23.34 -6.56
C LEU A 133 20.48 23.45 -5.24
N THR A 134 21.18 23.58 -4.12
CA THR A 134 20.62 23.72 -2.76
C THR A 134 21.48 24.68 -1.93
N THR A 135 20.85 25.44 -1.02
CA THR A 135 21.56 26.33 -0.09
C THR A 135 21.87 25.62 1.23
N ARG A 136 22.96 26.01 1.91
CA ARG A 136 23.30 25.47 3.25
C ARG A 136 22.13 25.59 4.23
N HIS A 137 21.43 26.72 4.20
CA HIS A 137 20.25 26.99 5.02
C HIS A 137 19.08 26.00 4.82
N LYS A 138 19.02 25.26 3.70
CA LYS A 138 18.03 24.19 3.52
C LYS A 138 18.39 22.90 4.25
N PHE A 139 19.67 22.71 4.56
CA PHE A 139 20.20 21.57 5.31
C PHE A 139 20.47 21.91 6.79
N GLU A 140 20.22 23.15 7.21
CA GLU A 140 20.32 23.62 8.59
C GLU A 140 18.90 23.83 9.16
N SER A 141 18.66 23.41 10.41
CA SER A 141 17.45 23.77 11.15
C SER A 141 17.48 25.26 11.51
N ASP A 142 16.30 25.88 11.62
CA ASP A 142 16.20 27.11 12.40
C ASP A 142 16.33 26.67 13.86
N ALA A 143 17.54 26.74 14.40
CA ALA A 143 17.71 26.74 15.85
C ALA A 143 17.02 28.01 16.39
N LYS A 144 15.75 27.89 16.78
CA LYS A 144 15.00 28.85 17.59
C LYS A 144 14.12 28.00 18.52
N SER A 145 14.48 27.88 19.80
CA SER A 145 14.38 28.86 20.90
C SER A 145 13.21 28.47 21.79
#